data_AF-A0A944D9W5-F1
#
_entry.id   AF-A0A944D9W5-F1
#
_cell.length_a   1.000
_cell.length_b   1.000
_cell.length_c   1.000
_cell.angle_alpha   90.00
_cell.angle_beta   90.00
_cell.angle_gamma   90.00
#
_symmetry.space_group_name_H-M   'P 1'
#
loop_
_entity.id
_entity.type
_entity.pdbx_description
1 polymer ?
#
loop_
_entity_poly.entity_id
_entity_poly.type
_entity_poly.pdbx_seq_one_letter_code
_entity_poly.pdbx_strand_id
1 'polypeptide(L)'
;MKATLTQTPQDLAAGSLRSITDFQGGSVRCLRGRLWITAEGHAQDVWLTAGGTLALPDPGKVVIQADIDSTVSLVAPPSHLPLTVLLQQLRQRLQRHTPATAAIGPNGKVMC
;
A
#
# COMPACT_ATOMS: atom_id res chain seq x y z
N MET A 1 -2.90 14.17 13.14
CA MET A 1 -1.61 13.90 12.48
C MET A 1 -1.82 12.71 11.54
N LYS A 2 -1.54 12.86 10.23
CA LYS A 2 -1.66 11.77 9.24
C LYS A 2 -0.47 10.83 9.38
N ALA A 3 -0.70 9.55 9.66
CA ALA A 3 0.36 8.55 9.65
C ALA A 3 0.56 8.02 8.23
N THR A 4 1.63 8.45 7.57
CA THR A 4 2.10 7.82 6.34
C THR A 4 2.59 6.42 6.68
N LEU A 5 1.99 5.38 6.10
CA LEU A 5 2.43 4.00 6.24
C LEU A 5 3.71 3.80 5.42
N THR A 6 4.84 4.24 5.98
CA THR A 6 6.14 3.86 5.44
C THR A 6 6.34 2.38 5.79
N GLN A 7 6.54 1.53 4.78
CA GLN A 7 6.78 0.09 4.93
C GLN A 7 8.07 -0.25 5.72
N THR A 8 8.75 0.75 6.28
CA THR A 8 10.01 0.61 6.97
C THR A 8 9.82 -0.14 8.29
N PRO A 9 10.64 -1.16 8.56
CA PRO A 9 10.75 -1.77 9.87
C PRO A 9 11.00 -0.72 10.95
N GLN A 10 10.33 -0.86 12.08
CA GLN A 10 10.55 -0.07 13.28
C GLN A 10 10.85 -0.99 14.44
N ASP A 11 11.91 -0.67 15.18
CA ASP A 11 12.23 -1.34 16.42
C ASP A 11 11.42 -0.75 17.59
N LEU A 12 10.98 -1.64 18.47
CA LEU A 12 10.25 -1.36 19.70
C LEU A 12 10.97 -2.08 20.84
N ALA A 13 11.39 -1.33 21.85
CA ALA A 13 11.97 -1.90 23.06
C ALA A 13 10.91 -2.68 23.85
N ALA A 14 11.33 -3.67 24.64
CA ALA A 14 10.44 -4.40 25.54
C ALA A 14 9.60 -3.46 26.43
N GLY A 15 8.30 -3.75 26.53
CA GLY A 15 7.33 -2.93 27.25
C GLY A 15 6.90 -1.64 26.56
N SER A 16 7.53 -1.24 25.44
CA SER A 16 7.15 -0.03 24.72
C SER A 16 5.86 -0.20 23.92
N LEU A 17 5.16 0.91 23.71
CA LEU A 17 3.87 0.97 23.03
C LEU A 17 3.92 1.93 21.84
N ARG A 18 3.32 1.51 20.73
CA ARG A 18 3.05 2.33 19.56
C ARG A 18 1.55 2.41 19.31
N SER A 19 1.01 3.63 19.36
CA SER A 19 -0.39 3.89 19.01
C SER A 19 -0.48 4.52 17.63
N ILE A 20 -1.41 4.03 16.82
CA ILE A 20 -1.72 4.53 15.49
C ILE A 20 -3.21 4.91 15.52
N THR A 21 -3.50 6.21 15.46
CA THR A 21 -4.88 6.70 15.67
C THR A 21 -5.77 6.58 14.43
N ASP A 22 -5.17 6.52 13.24
CA ASP A 22 -5.88 6.59 11.96
C ASP A 22 -5.25 5.60 10.96
N PHE A 23 -5.21 4.32 11.33
CA PHE A 23 -4.72 3.25 10.46
C PHE A 23 -5.72 3.08 9.31
N GLN A 24 -5.27 3.14 8.05
CA GLN A 24 -6.14 3.10 6.87
C GLN A 24 -6.46 1.67 6.38
N GLY A 25 -6.33 0.69 7.26
CA GLY A 25 -6.28 -0.72 6.89
C GLY A 25 -4.89 -1.15 6.41
N GLY A 26 -4.69 -2.46 6.21
CA GLY A 26 -3.43 -3.07 5.80
C GLY A 26 -3.04 -4.30 6.63
N SER A 27 -1.75 -4.44 6.95
CA SER A 27 -1.27 -5.55 7.79
C SER A 27 -0.15 -5.12 8.73
N VAL A 28 -0.13 -5.72 9.93
CA VAL A 28 0.96 -5.61 10.90
C VAL A 28 1.80 -6.89 10.81
N ARG A 29 3.10 -6.74 10.62
CA ARG A 29 4.05 -7.86 10.56
C ARG A 29 5.01 -7.80 11.74
N CYS A 30 5.13 -8.88 12.48
CA CYS A 30 6.19 -9.04 13.47
C CYS A 30 7.39 -9.67 12.78
N LEU A 31 8.44 -8.89 12.54
CA LEU A 31 9.67 -9.39 11.89
C LEU A 31 10.56 -10.10 12.91
N ARG A 32 10.61 -9.59 14.14
CA ARG A 32 11.34 -10.17 15.28
C ARG A 32 10.59 -9.88 16.58
N GLY A 33 10.77 -10.72 17.59
CA GLY A 33 10.21 -10.56 18.93
C GLY A 33 8.78 -11.08 19.07
N ARG A 34 7.98 -10.41 19.91
CA ARG A 34 6.57 -10.75 20.18
C ARG A 34 5.78 -9.49 20.52
N LEU A 35 4.62 -9.32 19.87
CA LEU A 35 3.77 -8.14 19.97
C LEU A 35 2.39 -8.51 20.51
N TRP A 36 1.85 -7.69 21.42
CA TRP A 36 0.41 -7.65 21.72
C TRP A 36 -0.22 -6.57 20.85
N ILE A 37 -1.31 -6.91 20.15
CA ILE A 37 -2.00 -5.99 19.27
C ILE A 37 -3.48 -5.92 19.66
N THR A 38 -3.94 -4.69 19.90
CA THR A 38 -5.35 -4.34 20.06
C THR A 38 -5.74 -3.44 18.90
N ALA A 39 -6.80 -3.79 18.17
CA ALA A 39 -7.29 -3.03 17.03
C ALA A 39 -8.79 -2.76 17.16
N GLU A 40 -9.18 -1.52 16.88
CA GLU A 40 -10.58 -1.12 16.80
C GLU A 40 -11.31 -1.91 15.71
N GLY A 41 -12.54 -2.34 15.98
CA GLY A 41 -13.32 -3.19 15.08
C GLY A 41 -12.88 -4.66 15.05
N HIS A 42 -11.77 -5.02 15.71
CA HIS A 42 -11.33 -6.40 15.84
C HIS A 42 -11.82 -7.00 17.16
N ALA A 43 -12.46 -8.18 17.09
CA ALA A 43 -13.18 -8.73 18.25
C ALA A 43 -12.26 -9.20 19.39
N GLN A 44 -10.98 -9.45 19.10
CA GLN A 44 -10.01 -10.00 20.04
C GLN A 44 -8.65 -9.32 19.85
N ASP A 45 -7.95 -9.18 20.97
CA ASP A 45 -6.54 -8.86 21.00
C ASP A 45 -5.70 -10.06 20.54
N VAL A 46 -4.57 -9.78 19.91
CA VAL A 46 -3.75 -10.81 19.25
C VAL A 46 -2.31 -10.74 19.73
N TRP A 47 -1.79 -11.87 20.18
CA TRP A 47 -0.35 -12.10 20.27
C TRP A 47 0.21 -12.44 18.88
N LEU A 48 1.15 -11.64 18.39
CA LEU A 48 1.84 -11.86 17.12
C LEU A 48 3.32 -12.15 17.37
N THR A 49 3.78 -13.34 17.01
CA THR A 49 5.19 -13.76 17.13
C THR A 49 5.97 -13.47 15.85
N ALA A 50 7.31 -13.52 15.92
CA ALA A 50 8.20 -13.35 14.77
C ALA A 50 7.77 -14.21 13.56
N GLY A 51 7.77 -13.60 12.37
CA GLY A 51 7.27 -14.16 11.11
C GLY A 51 5.75 -14.01 10.93
N GLY A 52 5.01 -13.73 12.01
CA GLY A 52 3.56 -13.57 11.99
C GLY A 52 3.10 -12.31 11.28
N THR A 53 1.91 -12.40 10.68
CA THR A 53 1.21 -11.28 10.05
C THR A 53 -0.23 -11.24 10.52
N LEU A 54 -0.71 -10.07 10.92
CA LEU A 54 -2.11 -9.80 11.22
C LEU A 54 -2.68 -8.84 10.18
N ALA A 55 -3.72 -9.28 9.47
CA ALA A 55 -4.47 -8.44 8.55
C ALA A 55 -5.51 -7.62 9.33
N LEU A 56 -5.53 -6.31 9.09
CA LEU A 56 -6.49 -5.37 9.66
C LEU A 56 -7.06 -4.59 8.48
N PRO A 57 -8.12 -5.08 7.81
CA PRO A 57 -8.60 -4.52 6.55
C PRO A 57 -9.31 -3.18 6.73
N ASP A 58 -9.94 -2.99 7.88
CA ASP A 58 -10.77 -1.82 8.16
C ASP A 58 -9.95 -0.68 8.78
N PRO A 59 -10.36 0.58 8.54
CA PRO A 59 -9.73 1.72 9.18
C PRO A 59 -10.06 1.79 10.67
N GLY A 60 -9.15 2.31 11.49
CA GLY A 60 -9.38 2.50 12.91
C GLY A 60 -8.12 2.70 13.74
N LYS A 61 -8.27 2.75 15.06
CA LYS A 61 -7.14 2.82 15.98
C LYS A 61 -6.48 1.46 16.17
N VAL A 62 -5.16 1.43 16.13
CA VAL A 62 -4.35 0.23 16.42
C VAL A 62 -3.33 0.57 17.50
N VAL A 63 -3.23 -0.29 18.52
CA VAL A 63 -2.24 -0.23 19.58
C VAL A 63 -1.37 -1.48 19.52
N ILE A 64 -0.07 -1.29 19.47
CA ILE A 64 0.93 -2.35 19.40
C ILE A 64 1.86 -2.20 20.61
N GLN A 65 1.95 -3.22 21.44
CA GLN A 65 2.88 -3.28 22.55
C GLN A 65 3.91 -4.39 22.30
N ALA A 66 5.18 -4.08 22.55
CA ALA A 66 6.25 -5.06 22.51
C ALA A 66 6.35 -5.78 23.87
N ASP A 67 6.21 -7.11 23.88
CA ASP A 67 6.43 -7.93 25.10
C ASP A 67 7.92 -8.03 25.41
N ILE A 68 8.71 -8.24 24.35
CA ILE A 68 10.16 -8.26 24.32
C ILE A 68 10.64 -7.34 23.19
N ASP A 69 11.95 -7.04 23.12
CA ASP A 69 12.52 -6.29 22.01
C ASP A 69 12.07 -6.88 20.66
N SER A 70 11.43 -6.04 19.86
CA SER A 70 10.69 -6.47 18.68
C SER A 70 10.91 -5.53 17.51
N THR A 71 10.79 -6.07 16.30
CA THR A 71 10.81 -5.29 15.06
C THR A 71 9.47 -5.48 14.37
N VAL A 72 8.76 -4.38 14.13
CA VAL A 72 7.43 -4.36 13.49
C VAL A 72 7.50 -3.66 12.14
N SER A 73 6.75 -4.16 11.16
CA SER A 73 6.52 -3.47 9.89
C SER A 73 5.02 -3.33 9.64
N LEU A 74 4.61 -2.15 9.18
CA LEU A 74 3.24 -1.86 8.77
C LEU A 74 3.18 -1.85 7.25
N VAL A 75 2.29 -2.66 6.68
CA VAL A 75 2.12 -2.78 5.24
C VAL A 75 0.78 -2.15 4.87
N ALA A 76 0.83 -1.12 4.02
CA ALA A 76 -0.36 -0.51 3.46
C ALA A 76 -1.16 -1.51 2.61
N PRO A 77 -2.49 -1.35 2.51
CA PRO A 77 -3.29 -2.20 1.66
C PRO A 77 -2.89 -1.95 0.19
N PRO A 78 -3.02 -2.96 -0.68
CA PRO A 78 -2.75 -2.78 -2.10
C PRO A 78 -3.60 -1.63 -2.66
N SER A 79 -2.96 -0.67 -3.32
CA SER A 79 -3.66 0.43 -3.96
C SER A 79 -4.32 -0.07 -5.24
N HIS A 80 -5.64 -0.22 -5.22
CA HIS A 80 -6.40 -0.43 -6.44
C HIS A 80 -6.50 0.91 -7.17
N LEU A 81 -5.72 1.08 -8.25
CA LEU A 81 -5.92 2.22 -9.14
C LEU A 81 -7.33 2.13 -9.74
N PRO A 82 -8.09 3.23 -9.79
CA PRO A 82 -9.34 3.24 -10.51
C PRO A 82 -9.08 2.80 -11.96
N LEU A 83 -9.92 1.92 -12.51
CA LEU A 83 -9.79 1.46 -13.90
C LEU A 83 -9.74 2.64 -14.87
N THR A 84 -10.44 3.74 -14.56
CA THR A 84 -10.40 4.97 -15.34
C THR A 84 -9.01 5.60 -15.42
N VAL A 85 -8.26 5.60 -14.31
CA VAL A 85 -6.87 6.10 -14.25
C VAL A 85 -5.95 5.20 -15.07
N LEU A 86 -6.11 3.89 -14.93
CA LEU A 86 -5.34 2.91 -15.73
C LEU A 86 -5.63 3.08 -17.23
N LEU A 87 -6.90 3.19 -17.62
CA LEU A 87 -7.32 3.40 -19.01
C LEU A 87 -6.81 4.74 -19.56
N GLN A 88 -6.84 5.82 -18.79
CA GLN A 88 -6.28 7.11 -19.19
C GLN A 88 -4.77 7.00 -19.43
N GLN A 89 -4.03 6.33 -18.54
CA GLN A 89 -2.59 6.14 -18.71
C GLN A 89 -2.25 5.29 -19.94
N LEU A 90 -3.01 4.23 -20.21
CA LEU A 90 -2.84 3.41 -21.41
C LEU A 90 -3.14 4.21 -22.68
N ARG A 91 -4.24 4.99 -22.70
CA ARG A 91 -4.56 5.90 -23.82
C ARG A 91 -3.44 6.92 -24.07
N GLN A 92 -2.92 7.56 -23.02
CA GLN A 92 -1.82 8.51 -23.15
C GLN A 92 -0.55 7.86 -23.71
N ARG A 93 -0.22 6.64 -23.28
CA ARG A 93 0.92 5.89 -23.82
C ARG A 93 0.75 5.54 -25.29
N LEU A 94 -0.44 5.06 -25.68
CA LEU A 94 -0.73 4.76 -27.09
C LEU A 94 -0.66 6.01 -27.96
N GLN A 95 -1.20 7.14 -27.51
CA GLN A 95 -1.14 8.41 -28.23
C GLN A 95 0.30 8.91 -28.43
N ARG A 96 1.15 8.77 -27.41
CA ARG A 96 2.59 9.10 -27.49
C ARG A 96 3.36 8.18 -28.44
N HIS A 97 2.88 6.97 -28.68
CA HIS A 97 3.49 5.98 -29.56
C HIS A 97 2.86 5.91 -30.95
N THR A 98 2.01 6.86 -31.34
CA THR A 98 1.63 7.03 -32.75
C THR A 98 2.77 7.79 -33.44
N PRO A 99 3.70 7.15 -34.18
CA PRO A 99 4.57 7.89 -35.08
C PRO A 99 3.68 8.58 -36.11
N ALA A 100 4.05 9.79 -36.51
CA ALA A 100 3.42 10.51 -37.59
C ALA A 100 3.37 9.62 -38.84
N THR A 101 2.23 8.98 -39.09
CA THR A 101 1.96 8.31 -40.36
C THR A 101 1.92 9.41 -41.41
N ALA A 102 2.93 9.38 -42.27
CA ALA A 102 3.09 10.24 -43.43
C ALA A 102 1.76 10.43 -44.16
N ALA A 103 1.43 11.70 -44.43
CA ALA A 103 0.32 12.08 -45.27
C ALA A 103 0.49 11.47 -46.67
N ILE A 104 -0.35 10.51 -47.04
CA ILE A 104 -0.58 10.12 -48.43
C ILE A 104 -1.78 10.94 -48.90
N GLY A 105 -1.51 12.04 -49.61
CA GLY A 105 -2.55 12.83 -50.28
C GLY A 105 -3.01 12.14 -51.57
N PRO A 106 -4.32 12.09 -51.87
CA PRO A 106 -4.80 11.53 -53.13
C PRO A 106 -4.87 12.64 -54.17
N ASN A 107 -3.85 12.78 -55.02
CA ASN A 107 -4.01 13.32 -56.39
C ASN A 107 -2.71 13.23 -57.19
N GLY A 108 -2.48 12.07 -57.82
CA GLY A 108 -1.58 11.95 -58.96
C GLY A 108 -2.42 11.72 -60.21
N LYS A 109 -2.87 12.80 -60.87
CA LYS A 109 -3.35 12.73 -62.27
C LYS A 109 -2.15 12.96 -63.19
N VAL A 110 -1.92 12.01 -64.09
CA VAL A 110 -1.03 12.16 -65.25
C VAL A 110 -1.87 12.69 -66.42
N MET A 111 -1.41 13.75 -67.08
CA MET A 111 -1.88 14.13 -68.41
C MET A 111 -0.70 14.67 -69.23
N CYS A 112 -0.75 14.35 -70.52
CA CYS A 112 0.26 14.32 -71.59
C CYS A 112 1.39 15.36 -71.58
#